data_AF-A0A550GWF4-F1
#
_entry.id   AF-A0A550GWF4-F1
#
_cell.length_a   1.000
_cell.length_b   1.000
_cell.length_c   1.000
_cell.angle_alpha   90.00
_cell.angle_beta   90.00
_cell.angle_gamma   90.00
#
_symmetry.space_group_name_H-M   'P 1'
#
loop_
_entity.id
_entity.type
_entity.pdbx_description
1 polymer ?
#
loop_
_entity_poly.entity_id
_entity_poly.type
_entity_poly.pdbx_seq_one_letter_code
_entity_poly.pdbx_strand_id
1 'polypeptide(L)' 'MTEKNEEIQVSGIGSKFNSITLTIVSVLLIFIGPTYIPYLLADVLKLEYFASIGIGLVLFILGLVMLVYLIRKKAVT' A
#
# COMPACT_ATOMS: atom_id res chain seq x y z
N MET A 1 -39.72 -11.16 -28.10
CA MET A 1 -38.76 -10.05 -28.07
C MET A 1 -38.37 -9.88 -26.60
N THR A 2 -37.30 -10.53 -26.17
CA THR A 2 -36.88 -10.56 -24.77
C THR A 2 -35.54 -9.84 -24.68
N GLU A 3 -35.59 -8.65 -24.11
CA GLU A 3 -34.43 -7.81 -23.82
C GLU A 3 -33.54 -8.54 -22.80
N LYS A 4 -32.42 -9.07 -23.30
CA LYS A 4 -31.35 -9.60 -22.47
C LYS A 4 -30.62 -8.38 -21.91
N ASN A 5 -30.98 -7.99 -20.69
CA ASN A 5 -30.27 -6.98 -19.93
C ASN A 5 -28.85 -7.51 -19.70
N GLU A 6 -27.90 -6.95 -20.44
CA GLU A 6 -26.48 -7.19 -20.24
C GLU A 6 -26.10 -6.58 -18.89
N GLU A 7 -26.19 -7.39 -17.84
CA GLU A 7 -25.41 -7.16 -16.63
C GLU A 7 -23.95 -7.02 -17.09
N ILE A 8 -23.48 -5.78 -17.14
CA ILE A 8 -22.07 -5.49 -17.32
C ILE A 8 -21.41 -6.01 -16.03
N GLN A 9 -21.08 -7.30 -16.01
CA GLN A 9 -20.18 -7.88 -15.04
C GLN A 9 -18.83 -7.21 -15.25
N VAL A 10 -18.59 -6.12 -14.51
CA VAL A 10 -17.30 -5.46 -14.36
C VAL A 10 -16.38 -6.34 -13.50
N SER A 11 -16.27 -7.63 -13.85
CA SER A 11 -15.46 -8.64 -13.18
C SER A 11 -13.99 -8.58 -13.61
N GLY A 12 -13.68 -7.86 -14.70
CA GLY A 12 -12.33 -7.75 -15.27
C GLY A 12 -11.44 -6.61 -14.75
N ILE A 13 -11.99 -5.62 -14.03
CA ILE A 13 -11.21 -4.43 -13.56
C ILE A 13 -10.41 -4.72 -12.28
N GLY A 14 -10.77 -5.75 -11.52
CA GLY A 14 -10.24 -6.00 -10.17
C GLY A 14 -8.79 -6.52 -10.09
N SER A 15 -8.22 -7.07 -11.16
CA SER A 15 -6.88 -7.68 -11.10
C SER A 15 -5.76 -6.66 -11.29
N LYS A 16 -5.79 -5.88 -12.37
CA LYS A 16 -4.71 -4.93 -12.71
C LYS A 16 -4.76 -3.65 -11.89
N PHE A 17 -5.96 -3.13 -11.60
CA PHE A 17 -6.12 -1.91 -10.81
C PHE A 17 -5.65 -2.11 -9.37
N ASN A 18 -5.98 -3.26 -8.77
CA ASN A 18 -5.53 -3.63 -7.43
C ASN A 18 -4.01 -3.72 -7.34
N SER A 19 -3.35 -4.30 -8.35
CA SER A 19 -1.88 -4.32 -8.43
C SER A 19 -1.27 -2.91 -8.49
N ILE A 20 -1.85 -2.01 -9.28
CA ILE A 20 -1.37 -0.63 -9.40
C ILE A 20 -1.54 0.12 -8.07
N THR A 21 -2.72 0.03 -7.44
CA THR A 21 -2.98 0.65 -6.15
C THR A 21 -2.05 0.10 -5.07
N LEU A 22 -1.86 -1.22 -4.97
CA LEU A 22 -0.92 -1.82 -4.02
C LEU A 22 0.52 -1.37 -4.28
N THR A 23 0.92 -1.22 -5.54
CA THR A 23 2.29 -0.75 -5.89
C THR A 23 2.49 0.67 -5.36
N ILE A 24 1.55 1.57 -5.65
CA ILE A 24 1.60 2.98 -5.21
C ILE A 24 1.63 3.05 -3.67
N VAL A 25 0.76 2.29 -3.00
CA VAL A 25 0.71 2.21 -1.53
C VAL A 25 2.03 1.67 -0.96
N SER A 26 2.60 0.63 -1.55
CA SER A 26 3.91 0.09 -1.13
C SER A 26 5.01 1.13 -1.24
N VAL A 27 5.09 1.84 -2.36
CA VAL A 27 6.08 2.89 -2.57
C VAL A 27 5.87 4.01 -1.56
N LEU A 28 4.63 4.45 -1.34
CA LEU A 28 4.30 5.44 -0.32
C LEU A 28 4.74 4.97 1.08
N LEU A 29 4.47 3.73 1.48
CA LEU A 29 4.91 3.19 2.77
C LEU A 29 6.43 3.18 2.92
N ILE A 30 7.17 2.85 1.85
CA ILE A 30 8.63 2.83 1.85
C ILE A 30 9.21 4.23 2.04
N PHE A 31 8.63 5.24 1.39
CA PHE A 31 9.17 6.60 1.47
C PHE A 31 8.63 7.37 2.69
N ILE A 32 7.33 7.32 2.96
CA ILE A 32 6.66 8.06 4.03
C ILE A 32 6.89 7.40 5.39
N GLY A 33 6.94 6.06 5.44
CA GLY A 33 7.10 5.27 6.66
C GLY A 33 8.27 5.73 7.52
N PRO A 34 9.51 5.77 7.03
CA PRO A 34 10.67 6.16 7.84
C PRO A 34 10.92 7.67 7.91
N THR A 35 10.27 8.50 7.08
CA THR A 35 10.57 9.94 7.01
C THR A 35 9.49 10.81 7.66
N TYR A 36 8.23 10.62 7.26
CA TYR A 36 7.11 11.47 7.69
C TYR A 36 6.43 10.95 8.96
N ILE A 37 6.27 9.63 9.10
CA ILE A 37 5.60 9.08 10.29
C ILE A 37 6.40 9.35 11.57
N PRO A 38 7.74 9.20 11.60
CA PRO A 38 8.52 9.53 12.78
C PRO A 38 8.47 11.01 13.13
N TYR A 39 8.45 11.87 12.11
CA TYR A 39 8.32 13.32 12.29
C TYR A 39 6.96 13.67 12.92
N LEU A 40 5.86 13.14 12.38
CA LEU A 40 4.51 13.37 12.90
C LEU A 40 4.33 12.81 14.32
N LEU A 41 4.86 11.61 14.61
CA LEU A 41 4.74 11.01 15.95
C LEU A 41 5.59 11.74 17.00
N ALA A 42 6.77 12.22 16.62
CA ALA A 42 7.62 12.98 17.54
C ALA A 42 7.06 14.39 17.79
N ASP A 43 6.49 15.03 16.76
CA ASP A 43 6.01 16.42 16.85
C ASP A 43 4.58 16.53 17.42
N VAL A 44 3.65 15.69 16.94
CA VAL A 44 2.24 15.73 17.33
C VAL A 44 2.00 14.98 18.64
N LEU A 45 2.59 13.79 18.78
CA LEU A 45 2.32 12.90 19.91
C LEU A 45 3.40 12.96 21.00
N LYS A 46 4.50 13.70 20.76
CA LYS A 46 5.65 13.83 21.68
C LYS A 46 6.16 12.48 22.19
N LEU A 47 6.03 11.44 21.36
CA LEU A 47 6.59 10.13 21.68
C LEU A 47 8.11 10.21 21.69
N GLU A 48 8.75 9.36 22.51
CA GLU A 48 10.20 9.23 22.48
C GLU A 48 10.67 8.98 21.04
N TYR A 49 11.67 9.75 20.63
CA TYR A 49 12.19 9.74 19.26
C TYR A 49 12.56 8.33 18.78
N PHE A 50 13.04 7.48 19.71
CA PHE A 50 13.34 6.07 19.47
C PHE A 50 12.10 5.22 19.14
N ALA A 51 10.98 5.43 19.82
CA ALA A 51 9.72 4.75 19.53
C ALA A 51 9.16 5.20 18.17
N SER A 52 9.28 6.51 17.88
CA SER A 52 8.86 7.11 16.62
C SER A 52 9.61 6.54 15.41
N ILE A 53 10.94 6.44 15.52
CA ILE A 53 11.79 5.78 14.51
C ILE A 53 11.45 4.29 14.38
N GLY A 54 11.22 3.60 15.50
CA GLY A 54 10.84 2.20 15.50
C GLY A 54 9.58 1.93 14.67
N ILE A 55 8.55 2.77 14.83
CA ILE A 55 7.30 2.68 14.06
C ILE A 55 7.55 2.96 12.58
N GLY A 56 8.37 3.96 12.26
CA GLY A 56 8.72 4.25 10.87
C GLY A 56 9.48 3.12 10.17
N LEU A 57 10.38 2.44 10.89
CA LEU A 57 11.09 1.26 10.38
C LEU A 57 10.16 0.07 10.17
N VAL A 58 9.19 -0.16 11.06
CA VAL A 58 8.19 -1.22 10.88
C VAL A 58 7.36 -0.97 9.61
N LEU A 59 6.93 0.26 9.38
CA LEU A 59 6.19 0.65 8.17
C LEU A 59 7.04 0.49 6.89
N PHE A 60 8.33 0.81 6.97
CA PHE A 60 9.28 0.59 5.87
C PHE A 60 9.41 -0.89 5.51
N ILE A 61 9.63 -1.76 6.52
CA ILE A 61 9.72 -3.21 6.34
C ILE A 61 8.41 -3.75 5.75
N LEU A 62 7.27 -3.29 6.26
CA LEU A 62 5.96 -3.69 5.74
C LEU A 62 5.77 -3.30 4.27
N GLY A 63 6.17 -2.08 3.90
CA GLY A 63 6.16 -1.61 2.51
C GLY A 63 7.02 -2.46 1.58
N LEU A 64 8.21 -2.85 2.03
CA LEU A 64 9.11 -3.76 1.30
C LEU A 64 8.52 -5.16 1.14
N VAL A 65 7.97 -5.74 2.20
CA VAL A 65 7.32 -7.07 2.15
C VAL A 65 6.15 -7.06 1.18
N MET A 66 5.34 -6.01 1.21
CA MET A 66 4.20 -5.82 0.33
C MET A 66 4.62 -5.65 -1.14
N LEU A 67 5.75 -4.96 -1.39
CA LEU A 67 6.32 -4.80 -2.73
C LEU A 67 6.88 -6.13 -3.25
N VAL A 68 7.63 -6.86 -2.42
CA VAL A 68 8.14 -8.20 -2.74
C VAL A 68 6.99 -9.18 -2.99
N TYR A 69 5.91 -9.10 -2.21
CA TYR A 69 4.71 -9.90 -2.43
C TYR A 69 4.10 -9.64 -3.79
N LEU A 70 3.97 -8.37 -4.18
CA LEU A 70 3.44 -7.96 -5.48
C LEU A 70 4.27 -8.51 -6.64
N ILE A 71 5.59 -8.41 -6.52
CA ILE A 71 6.55 -8.93 -7.50
C ILE A 71 6.43 -10.47 -7.57
N ARG A 72 6.46 -11.16 -6.43
CA ARG A 72 6.43 -12.62 -6.37
C ARG A 72 5.11 -13.21 -6.86
N LYS A 73 3.99 -12.54 -6.61
CA LYS A 73 2.66 -13.02 -7.01
C LYS A 73 2.39 -12.84 -8.52
N LYS A 74 3.32 -12.30 -9.31
CA LYS A 74 3.06 -11.91 -10.72
C LYS A 74 1.80 -11.05 -10.86
N ALA A 75 1.54 -10.18 -9.87
CA ALA A 75 0.46 -9.20 -9.97
C ALA A 75 0.77 -8.11 -11.03
N VAL A 76 2.05 -8.01 -11.41
CA VAL A 76 2.59 -7.21 -12.51
C VAL A 76 3.09 -8.16 -13.62
N THR A 77 2.20 -8.94 -14.22
CA THR A 77 2.39 -9.60 -15.53
C THR A 77 1.03 -9.58 -16.22
#